data_AF-A0A1X2GVG8-F1
#
_entry.id   AF-A0A1X2GVG8-F1
#
_cell.length_a   1.000
_cell.length_b   1.000
_cell.length_c   1.000
_cell.angle_alpha   90.00
_cell.angle_beta   90.00
_cell.angle_gamma   90.00
#
_symmetry.space_group_name_H-M   'P 1'
#
loop_
_entity.id
_entity.type
_entity.pdbx_description
1 polymer ?
#
loop_
_entity_poly.entity_id
_entity_poly.type
_entity_poly.pdbx_seq_one_letter_code
_entity_poly.pdbx_strand_id
1 'polypeptide(L)'
;MTDLVTFCRHHQFRPALCLFVHLLGQVNYHPPSSSEYQSFLAALDNDQRKATLVQKSVSTMVRYAPNARTSFAFALFALKDLGCVRDENLDNTLLINLIYVCKLEHTPLAMDQALKLVKDGVKRGLTKPRVVDAKDKLNEKYREPHTAFISVSRSVASYFHMEIDCQNHALVSQRPR
;
A
#
# COMPACT_ATOMS: atom_id res chain seq x y z
N MET A 1 -0.61 19.27 -14.40
CA MET A 1 -1.12 17.92 -14.70
C MET A 1 -1.76 17.42 -13.41
N THR A 2 -3.09 17.28 -13.37
CA THR A 2 -3.79 16.85 -12.14
C THR A 2 -3.56 15.36 -11.95
N ASP A 3 -2.82 14.99 -10.91
CA ASP A 3 -2.53 13.59 -10.60
C ASP A 3 -3.70 12.93 -9.85
N LEU A 4 -3.72 11.61 -9.84
CA LEU A 4 -4.77 10.80 -9.21
C LEU A 4 -4.89 11.12 -7.71
N VAL A 5 -3.78 11.44 -7.04
CA VAL A 5 -3.73 11.86 -5.63
C VAL A 5 -4.53 13.14 -5.41
N THR A 6 -4.42 14.10 -6.32
CA THR A 6 -5.14 15.38 -6.23
C THR A 6 -6.65 15.17 -6.27
N PHE A 7 -7.16 14.39 -7.23
CA PHE A 7 -8.58 14.05 -7.31
C PHE A 7 -9.07 13.32 -6.04
N CYS A 8 -8.31 12.34 -5.59
CA CYS A 8 -8.61 11.58 -4.37
C CYS A 8 -8.65 12.47 -3.11
N ARG A 9 -7.71 13.42 -2.96
CA ARG A 9 -7.66 14.35 -1.82
C ARG A 9 -8.84 15.33 -1.79
N HIS A 10 -9.39 15.67 -2.95
CA HIS A 10 -10.58 16.52 -3.07
C HIS A 10 -11.90 15.72 -3.06
N HIS A 11 -11.89 14.47 -2.62
CA HIS A 11 -13.06 13.58 -2.59
C HIS A 11 -13.71 13.33 -3.97
N GLN A 12 -12.96 13.58 -5.05
CA GLN A 12 -13.39 13.37 -6.43
C GLN A 12 -13.01 11.95 -6.89
N PHE A 13 -13.61 10.93 -6.23
CA PHE A 13 -13.24 9.54 -6.47
C PHE A 13 -13.59 9.04 -7.88
N ARG A 14 -14.72 9.50 -8.44
CA ARG A 14 -15.14 9.10 -9.80
C ARG A 14 -14.17 9.60 -10.88
N PRO A 15 -13.77 10.89 -10.91
CA PRO A 15 -12.68 11.35 -11.78
C PRO A 15 -11.36 10.59 -11.57
N ALA A 16 -10.97 10.31 -10.32
CA ALA A 16 -9.78 9.51 -10.02
C ALA A 16 -9.86 8.09 -10.62
N LEU A 17 -11.03 7.45 -10.53
CA LEU A 17 -11.29 6.13 -11.12
C LEU A 17 -11.17 6.15 -12.64
N CYS A 18 -11.75 7.15 -13.32
CA CYS A 18 -11.62 7.28 -14.77
C CYS A 18 -10.14 7.41 -15.19
N LEU A 19 -9.37 8.22 -14.46
CA LEU A 19 -7.94 8.36 -14.70
C LEU A 19 -7.17 7.05 -14.43
N PHE A 20 -7.53 6.32 -13.37
CA PHE A 20 -6.95 5.02 -13.06
C PHE A 20 -7.18 4.00 -14.17
N VAL A 21 -8.41 3.87 -14.66
CA VAL A 21 -8.76 2.96 -15.75
C VAL A 21 -8.02 3.33 -17.04
N HIS A 22 -7.93 4.63 -17.34
CA HIS A 22 -7.16 5.12 -18.48
C HIS A 22 -5.68 4.74 -18.39
N LEU A 23 -5.07 4.90 -17.20
CA LEU A 23 -3.68 4.49 -16.94
C LEU A 23 -3.49 2.98 -17.13
N LEU A 24 -4.41 2.14 -16.64
CA LEU A 24 -4.33 0.69 -16.83
C LEU A 24 -4.36 0.32 -18.33
N GLY A 25 -5.22 0.96 -19.12
CA GLY A 25 -5.30 0.72 -20.57
C GLY A 25 -4.01 1.08 -21.32
N GLN A 26 -3.26 2.08 -20.86
CA GLN A 26 -1.98 2.48 -21.46
C GLN A 26 -0.82 1.52 -21.14
N VAL A 27 -0.97 0.65 -20.14
CA VAL A 27 0.09 -0.24 -19.66
C VAL A 27 0.02 -1.64 -20.33
N ASN A 28 -0.94 -1.89 -21.23
CA ASN A 28 -1.06 -3.14 -22.01
C ASN A 28 0.28 -3.58 -22.63
N TYR A 29 0.88 -4.58 -21.99
CA TYR A 29 2.27 -5.03 -22.19
C TYR A 29 2.37 -5.98 -23.38
N HIS A 30 3.35 -5.79 -24.28
CA HIS A 30 3.70 -6.74 -25.34
C HIS A 30 5.22 -6.96 -25.30
N PRO A 31 5.72 -8.22 -25.25
CA PRO A 31 7.15 -8.47 -25.21
C PRO A 31 7.81 -8.20 -26.58
N PRO A 32 9.01 -7.60 -26.63
CA PRO A 32 9.68 -7.28 -27.89
C PRO A 32 10.41 -8.50 -28.50
N SER A 33 10.60 -8.44 -29.82
CA SER A 33 11.33 -9.45 -30.60
C SER A 33 12.86 -9.24 -30.53
N SER A 34 13.62 -10.28 -30.90
CA SER A 34 15.05 -10.47 -30.59
C SER A 34 16.04 -9.45 -31.18
N SER A 35 15.63 -8.53 -32.06
CA SER A 35 16.53 -7.55 -32.69
C SER A 35 16.67 -6.22 -31.93
N GLU A 36 16.01 -6.05 -30.78
CA GLU A 36 15.82 -4.74 -30.14
C GLU A 36 16.49 -4.61 -28.76
N TYR A 37 17.62 -5.28 -28.50
CA TYR A 37 18.20 -5.38 -27.16
C TYR A 37 18.49 -4.04 -26.43
N GLN A 38 18.94 -3.00 -27.14
CA GLN A 38 19.13 -1.65 -26.57
C GLN A 38 17.78 -0.95 -26.29
N SER A 39 16.80 -1.10 -27.19
CA SER A 39 15.43 -0.63 -26.99
C SER A 39 14.72 -1.42 -25.88
N PHE A 40 15.10 -2.67 -25.66
CA PHE A 40 14.62 -3.53 -24.58
C PHE A 40 15.15 -3.07 -23.22
N LEU A 41 16.42 -2.64 -23.10
CA LEU A 41 16.94 -2.05 -21.87
C LEU A 41 16.26 -0.70 -21.54
N ALA A 42 16.03 0.15 -22.55
CA ALA A 42 15.26 1.38 -22.37
C ALA A 42 13.76 1.10 -22.09
N ALA A 43 13.18 0.06 -22.70
CA ALA A 43 11.85 -0.42 -22.39
C ALA A 43 11.78 -0.97 -20.97
N LEU A 44 12.80 -1.67 -20.47
CA LEU A 44 12.89 -2.16 -19.10
C LEU A 44 12.82 -1.01 -18.07
N ASP A 45 13.55 0.09 -18.32
CA ASP A 45 13.49 1.27 -17.43
C ASP A 45 12.13 2.00 -17.56
N ASN A 46 11.56 2.05 -18.76
CA ASN A 46 10.23 2.59 -19.01
C ASN A 46 9.12 1.72 -18.38
N ASP A 47 9.32 0.40 -18.34
CA ASP A 47 8.44 -0.59 -17.75
C ASP A 47 8.50 -0.54 -16.23
N GLN A 48 9.69 -0.33 -15.65
CA GLN A 48 9.82 -0.10 -14.22
C GLN A 48 9.12 1.20 -13.78
N ARG A 49 9.20 2.27 -14.60
CA ARG A 49 8.45 3.52 -14.34
C ARG A 49 6.95 3.32 -14.45
N LYS A 50 6.47 2.59 -15.46
CA LYS A 50 5.04 2.25 -15.63
C LYS A 50 4.54 1.37 -14.49
N ALA A 51 5.29 0.34 -14.11
CA ALA A 51 5.00 -0.52 -12.97
C ALA A 51 4.88 0.30 -11.69
N THR A 52 5.87 1.15 -11.42
CA THR A 52 5.87 2.08 -10.27
C THR A 52 4.64 3.01 -10.30
N LEU A 53 4.27 3.52 -11.47
CA LEU A 53 3.09 4.39 -11.62
C LEU A 53 1.80 3.63 -11.33
N VAL A 54 1.66 2.39 -11.81
CA VAL A 54 0.50 1.53 -11.53
C VAL A 54 0.43 1.18 -10.04
N GLN A 55 1.55 0.79 -9.42
CA GLN A 55 1.66 0.53 -7.98
C GLN A 55 1.23 1.75 -7.14
N LYS A 56 1.70 2.96 -7.48
CA LYS A 56 1.32 4.21 -6.81
C LYS A 56 -0.16 4.53 -7.00
N SER A 57 -0.65 4.34 -8.21
CA SER A 57 -2.05 4.60 -8.56
C SER A 57 -2.99 3.68 -7.77
N VAL A 58 -2.73 2.37 -7.76
CA VAL A 58 -3.58 1.43 -7.01
C VAL A 58 -3.50 1.65 -5.50
N SER A 59 -2.30 1.94 -4.98
CA SER A 59 -2.12 2.29 -3.56
C SER A 59 -2.94 3.53 -3.17
N THR A 60 -2.97 4.54 -4.05
CA THR A 60 -3.77 5.76 -3.86
C THR A 60 -5.27 5.45 -3.91
N MET A 61 -5.73 4.63 -4.87
CA MET A 61 -7.13 4.20 -4.95
C MET A 61 -7.58 3.45 -3.69
N VAL A 62 -6.72 2.59 -3.14
CA VAL A 62 -6.99 1.91 -1.86
C VAL A 62 -7.05 2.92 -0.70
N ARG A 63 -6.09 3.83 -0.60
CA ARG A 63 -6.00 4.81 0.50
C ARG A 63 -7.19 5.76 0.58
N TYR A 64 -7.67 6.21 -0.57
CA TYR A 64 -8.71 7.23 -0.66
C TYR A 64 -10.05 6.67 -1.14
N ALA A 65 -10.23 5.35 -1.08
CA ALA A 65 -11.50 4.72 -1.33
C ALA A 65 -12.59 5.32 -0.42
N PRO A 66 -13.83 5.47 -0.91
CA PRO A 66 -14.92 6.07 -0.15
C PRO A 66 -15.33 5.25 1.07
N ASN A 67 -15.01 3.95 1.08
CA ASN A 67 -15.27 3.02 2.17
C ASN A 67 -14.29 1.84 2.10
N ALA A 68 -14.20 1.09 3.20
CA ALA A 68 -13.36 -0.09 3.36
C ALA A 68 -13.70 -1.15 2.31
N ARG A 69 -14.98 -1.39 2.01
CA ARG A 69 -15.39 -2.36 0.96
C ARG A 69 -14.75 -2.04 -0.40
N THR A 70 -14.80 -0.78 -0.81
CA THR A 70 -14.20 -0.32 -2.06
C THR A 70 -12.68 -0.42 -2.00
N SER A 71 -12.08 -0.06 -0.86
CA SER A 71 -10.65 -0.20 -0.60
C SER A 71 -10.18 -1.66 -0.76
N PHE A 72 -10.91 -2.61 -0.16
CA PHE A 72 -10.65 -4.05 -0.31
C PHE A 72 -10.79 -4.53 -1.76
N ALA A 73 -11.76 -4.00 -2.52
CA ALA A 73 -11.91 -4.36 -3.93
C ALA A 73 -10.67 -3.98 -4.76
N PHE A 74 -10.13 -2.77 -4.57
CA PHE A 74 -8.88 -2.36 -5.24
C PHE A 74 -7.66 -3.15 -4.75
N ALA A 75 -7.59 -3.47 -3.45
CA ALA A 75 -6.53 -4.32 -2.94
C ALA A 75 -6.61 -5.75 -3.52
N LEU A 76 -7.81 -6.32 -3.65
CA LEU A 76 -8.01 -7.63 -4.28
C LEU A 76 -7.65 -7.62 -5.76
N PHE A 77 -8.03 -6.57 -6.50
CA PHE A 77 -7.55 -6.35 -7.87
C PHE A 77 -6.03 -6.35 -7.92
N ALA A 78 -5.36 -5.61 -7.03
CA ALA A 78 -3.91 -5.58 -6.98
C ALA A 78 -3.28 -6.95 -6.74
N LEU A 79 -3.87 -7.75 -5.84
CA LEU A 79 -3.37 -9.07 -5.47
C LEU A 79 -3.56 -10.12 -6.58
N LYS A 80 -4.63 -10.00 -7.38
CA LYS A 80 -5.02 -10.99 -8.40
C LYS A 80 -4.52 -10.65 -9.80
N ASP A 81 -4.56 -9.37 -10.17
CA ASP A 81 -4.52 -8.96 -11.58
C ASP A 81 -3.26 -8.18 -11.95
N LEU A 82 -2.47 -7.69 -10.99
CA LEU A 82 -1.24 -6.92 -11.29
C LEU A 82 -0.01 -7.77 -11.61
N GLY A 83 -0.04 -9.09 -11.38
CA GLY A 83 1.02 -10.03 -11.79
C GLY A 83 2.43 -9.56 -11.41
N CYS A 84 3.31 -9.40 -12.42
CA CYS A 84 4.71 -8.99 -12.24
C CYS A 84 4.91 -7.54 -11.77
N VAL A 85 3.88 -6.69 -11.82
CA VAL A 85 3.92 -5.32 -11.29
C VAL A 85 3.81 -5.31 -9.76
N ARG A 86 3.39 -6.42 -9.14
CA ARG A 86 3.25 -6.55 -7.69
C ARG A 86 4.58 -6.94 -7.05
N ASP A 87 4.97 -6.23 -6.02
CA ASP A 87 6.10 -6.56 -5.15
C ASP A 87 5.70 -6.50 -3.67
N GLU A 88 6.63 -6.85 -2.80
CA GLU A 88 6.42 -6.83 -1.35
C GLU A 88 6.16 -5.41 -0.82
N ASN A 89 6.76 -4.38 -1.44
CA ASN A 89 6.58 -2.99 -1.02
C ASN A 89 5.14 -2.54 -1.29
N LEU A 90 4.58 -2.89 -2.45
CA LEU A 90 3.18 -2.66 -2.76
C LEU A 90 2.29 -3.39 -1.74
N ASP A 91 2.53 -4.69 -1.51
CA ASP A 91 1.73 -5.48 -0.57
C ASP A 91 1.68 -4.86 0.83
N ASN A 92 2.83 -4.43 1.34
CA ASN A 92 2.95 -3.78 2.64
C ASN A 92 2.22 -2.44 2.65
N THR A 93 2.33 -1.66 1.56
CA THR A 93 1.64 -0.39 1.42
C THR A 93 0.11 -0.57 1.37
N LEU A 94 -0.38 -1.57 0.63
CA LEU A 94 -1.80 -1.89 0.56
C LEU A 94 -2.35 -2.30 1.93
N LEU A 95 -1.61 -3.15 2.66
CA LEU A 95 -1.99 -3.56 4.01
C LEU A 95 -2.09 -2.36 4.97
N ILE A 96 -1.10 -1.46 4.97
CA ILE A 96 -1.11 -0.23 5.78
C ILE A 96 -2.30 0.67 5.41
N ASN A 97 -2.59 0.82 4.11
CA ASN A 97 -3.71 1.63 3.64
C ASN A 97 -5.07 1.03 4.03
N LEU A 98 -5.23 -0.30 3.96
CA LEU A 98 -6.44 -0.98 4.40
C LEU A 98 -6.69 -0.80 5.90
N ILE A 99 -5.63 -0.91 6.73
CA ILE A 99 -5.74 -0.63 8.19
C ILE A 99 -6.24 0.80 8.40
N TYR A 100 -5.68 1.76 7.67
CA TYR A 100 -6.08 3.16 7.77
C TYR A 100 -7.55 3.39 7.39
N VAL A 101 -8.02 2.83 6.27
CA VAL A 101 -9.40 3.02 5.82
C VAL A 101 -10.38 2.34 6.78
N CYS A 102 -10.09 1.11 7.22
CA CYS A 102 -10.92 0.41 8.21
C CYS A 102 -11.02 1.21 9.51
N LYS A 103 -9.89 1.78 9.97
CA LYS A 103 -9.87 2.67 11.14
C LYS A 103 -10.78 3.88 10.95
N LEU A 104 -10.74 4.54 9.79
CA LEU A 104 -11.53 5.76 9.54
C LEU A 104 -13.04 5.52 9.58
N GLU A 105 -13.52 4.32 9.24
CA GLU A 105 -14.95 4.01 9.35
C GLU A 105 -15.45 3.95 10.80
N HIS A 106 -14.56 3.69 11.76
CA HIS A 106 -14.85 3.67 13.20
C HIS A 106 -16.05 2.79 13.61
N THR A 107 -16.45 1.82 12.79
CA THR A 107 -17.47 0.81 13.16
C THR A 107 -16.81 -0.37 13.87
N PRO A 108 -17.51 -1.08 14.78
CA PRO A 108 -16.94 -2.26 15.45
C PRO A 108 -16.42 -3.31 14.46
N LEU A 109 -17.19 -3.59 13.39
CA LEU A 109 -16.80 -4.53 12.35
C LEU A 109 -15.53 -4.09 11.59
N ALA A 110 -15.43 -2.81 11.23
CA ALA A 110 -14.24 -2.28 10.55
C ALA A 110 -13.02 -2.28 11.48
N MET A 111 -13.20 -1.99 12.77
CA MET A 111 -12.13 -2.05 13.77
C MET A 111 -11.63 -3.49 13.97
N ASP A 112 -12.51 -4.49 14.02
CA ASP A 112 -12.13 -5.91 14.07
C ASP A 112 -11.33 -6.32 12.82
N GLN A 113 -11.76 -5.85 11.66
CA GLN A 113 -11.06 -6.08 10.40
C GLN A 113 -9.67 -5.41 10.41
N ALA A 114 -9.59 -4.18 10.91
CA ALA A 114 -8.32 -3.47 11.09
C ALA A 114 -7.39 -4.24 12.02
N LEU A 115 -7.90 -4.79 13.14
CA LEU A 115 -7.10 -5.57 14.08
C LEU A 115 -6.53 -6.85 13.43
N LYS A 116 -7.32 -7.55 12.61
CA LYS A 116 -6.82 -8.71 11.84
C LYS A 116 -5.66 -8.32 10.93
N LEU A 117 -5.81 -7.22 10.19
CA LEU A 117 -4.75 -6.70 9.31
C LEU A 117 -3.51 -6.27 10.08
N VAL A 118 -3.66 -5.66 11.26
CA VAL A 118 -2.51 -5.34 12.14
C VAL A 118 -1.80 -6.62 12.56
N LYS A 119 -2.52 -7.66 12.99
CA LYS A 119 -1.91 -8.96 13.34
C LYS A 119 -1.14 -9.56 12.16
N ASP A 120 -1.66 -9.45 10.94
CA ASP A 120 -0.97 -9.90 9.74
C ASP A 120 0.29 -9.08 9.44
N GLY A 121 0.24 -7.75 9.61
CA GLY A 121 1.41 -6.89 9.47
C GLY A 121 2.51 -7.19 10.50
N VAL A 122 2.13 -7.49 11.74
CA VAL A 122 3.07 -7.93 12.80
C VAL A 122 3.73 -9.26 12.40
N LYS A 123 2.96 -10.25 11.93
CA LYS A 123 3.50 -11.54 11.44
C LYS A 123 4.48 -11.38 10.28
N ARG A 124 4.26 -10.37 9.42
CA ARG A 124 5.16 -10.01 8.31
C ARG A 124 6.41 -9.23 8.76
N GLY A 125 6.53 -8.90 10.05
CA GLY A 125 7.66 -8.14 10.58
C GLY A 125 7.63 -6.65 10.25
N LEU A 126 6.49 -6.08 9.86
CA LEU A 126 6.35 -4.65 9.53
C LEU A 126 6.51 -3.72 10.73
N THR A 127 6.59 -4.28 11.92
CA THR A 127 6.89 -3.58 13.16
C THR A 127 8.38 -3.28 13.30
N LYS A 128 9.27 -3.96 12.55
CA LYS A 128 10.71 -3.76 12.62
C LYS A 128 11.19 -2.77 11.56
N PRO A 129 12.15 -1.88 11.89
CA PRO A 129 12.86 -1.14 10.86
C PRO A 129 13.59 -2.13 9.95
N ARG A 130 13.51 -1.91 8.63
CA ARG A 130 14.32 -2.69 7.70
C ARG A 130 15.77 -2.23 7.86
N VAL A 131 16.70 -3.17 8.01
CA VAL A 131 18.13 -2.84 7.93
C VAL A 131 18.41 -2.53 6.47
N VAL A 132 18.48 -1.25 6.12
CA VAL A 132 18.84 -0.80 4.77
C VAL A 132 20.37 -0.65 4.72
N ASP A 133 21.01 -1.38 3.81
CA ASP A 133 22.45 -1.24 3.57
C ASP A 133 22.80 0.21 3.22
N ALA A 134 23.93 0.70 3.72
CA ALA A 134 24.32 2.11 3.60
C ALA A 134 24.38 2.65 2.17
N LYS A 135 24.40 1.77 1.15
CA LYS A 135 24.42 2.11 -0.28
C LYS A 135 23.04 2.49 -0.84
N ASP A 136 21.94 2.10 -0.19
CA ASP A 136 20.56 2.36 -0.66
C ASP A 136 19.92 3.63 -0.07
N LYS A 137 20.65 4.36 0.78
CA LYS A 137 20.16 5.54 1.52
C LYS A 137 19.91 6.80 0.69
N LEU A 138 20.24 6.81 -0.60
CA LEU A 138 20.21 8.02 -1.44
C LEU A 138 18.79 8.48 -1.84
N ASN A 139 17.73 7.74 -1.50
CA ASN A 139 16.35 8.05 -1.90
C ASN A 139 15.31 8.07 -0.74
N GLU A 140 15.74 8.31 0.51
CA GLU A 140 14.88 8.31 1.72
C GLU A 140 13.91 9.52 1.83
N LYS A 141 13.16 9.85 0.77
CA LYS A 141 11.95 10.69 0.90
C LYS A 141 10.69 9.88 1.21
N TYR A 142 10.74 8.56 1.14
CA TYR A 142 9.63 7.69 1.53
C TYR A 142 9.78 7.29 2.99
N ARG A 143 8.78 7.60 3.82
CA ARG A 143 8.72 7.08 5.20
C ARG A 143 8.84 5.57 5.14
N GLU A 144 9.76 5.02 5.92
CA GLU A 144 9.90 3.57 6.01
C GLU A 144 8.54 2.93 6.35
N PRO A 145 8.16 1.83 5.68
CA PRO A 145 6.89 1.14 5.91
C PRO A 145 6.62 0.85 7.39
N HIS A 146 7.66 0.61 8.19
CA HIS A 146 7.55 0.35 9.62
C HIS A 146 6.94 1.52 10.40
N THR A 147 7.37 2.76 10.13
CA THR A 147 6.89 3.94 10.83
C THR A 147 5.43 4.19 10.51
N ALA A 148 5.06 4.03 9.23
CA ALA A 148 3.68 4.17 8.79
C ALA A 148 2.78 3.07 9.40
N PHE A 149 3.26 1.82 9.43
CA PHE A 149 2.55 0.70 10.03
C PHE A 149 2.30 0.91 11.52
N ILE A 150 3.33 1.24 12.31
CA ILE A 150 3.19 1.51 13.75
C ILE A 150 2.20 2.66 13.98
N SER A 151 2.30 3.72 13.19
CA SER A 151 1.42 4.89 13.31
C SER A 151 -0.05 4.54 13.11
N VAL A 152 -0.39 3.75 12.07
CA VAL A 152 -1.80 3.36 11.83
C VAL A 152 -2.28 2.30 12.81
N SER A 153 -1.38 1.44 13.30
CA SER A 153 -1.71 0.32 14.19
C SER A 153 -2.00 0.74 15.63
N ARG A 154 -1.33 1.78 16.16
CA ARG A 154 -1.50 2.21 17.56
C ARG A 154 -2.95 2.53 17.93
N SER A 155 -3.64 3.28 17.09
CA SER A 155 -5.04 3.64 17.34
C SER A 155 -5.98 2.43 17.32
N VAL A 156 -5.67 1.43 16.48
CA VAL A 156 -6.43 0.19 16.43
C VAL A 156 -6.16 -0.64 17.68
N ALA A 157 -4.89 -0.82 18.05
CA ALA A 157 -4.51 -1.54 19.26
C ALA A 157 -5.14 -0.92 20.52
N SER A 158 -5.07 0.42 20.66
CA SER A 158 -5.66 1.13 21.79
C SER A 158 -7.16 0.95 21.93
N TYR A 159 -7.90 0.83 20.81
CA TYR A 159 -9.35 0.57 20.84
C TYR A 159 -9.67 -0.78 21.51
N PHE A 160 -8.79 -1.77 21.36
CA PHE A 160 -8.93 -3.10 21.95
C PHE A 160 -8.15 -3.29 23.27
N HIS A 161 -7.68 -2.20 23.89
CA HIS A 161 -6.82 -2.25 25.08
C HIS A 161 -5.56 -3.11 24.87
N MET A 162 -4.99 -3.04 23.67
CA MET A 162 -3.75 -3.70 23.28
C MET A 162 -2.65 -2.67 23.03
N GLU A 163 -1.41 -3.12 23.11
CA GLU A 163 -0.22 -2.37 22.72
C GLU A 163 0.68 -3.22 21.83
N ILE A 164 1.49 -2.56 21.00
CA ILE A 164 2.63 -3.22 20.35
C ILE A 164 3.72 -3.30 21.41
N ASP A 165 4.24 -4.49 21.65
CA ASP A 165 5.27 -4.72 22.66
C ASP A 165 6.54 -3.87 22.40
N CYS A 166 7.36 -3.69 23.44
CA CYS A 166 8.56 -2.86 23.36
C CYS A 166 9.60 -3.38 22.35
N GLN A 167 9.51 -4.66 21.97
CA GLN A 167 10.36 -5.29 20.96
C GLN A 167 9.77 -5.22 19.54
N ASN A 168 8.57 -4.65 19.38
CA ASN A 168 7.90 -4.57 18.09
C ASN A 168 7.76 -5.97 17.44
N HIS A 169 7.40 -6.99 18.21
CA HIS A 169 7.23 -8.38 17.80
C HIS A 169 5.78 -8.87 17.92
N ALA A 170 4.99 -8.28 18.82
CA ALA A 170 3.68 -8.80 19.16
C ALA A 170 2.68 -7.69 19.53
N LEU A 171 1.39 -8.00 19.34
CA LEU A 171 0.30 -7.27 19.99
C LEU A 171 0.01 -7.93 21.32
N VAL A 172 0.17 -7.19 22.41
CA VAL A 172 -0.03 -7.67 23.79
C VAL A 172 -1.16 -6.89 24.45
N SER A 173 -1.91 -7.52 25.35
CA SER A 173 -2.91 -6.82 26.15
C SER A 173 -2.22 -5.84 27.11
N GLN A 174 -2.74 -4.62 27.21
CA GLN A 174 -2.25 -3.66 28.18
C GLN A 174 -2.48 -4.21 29.58
N ARG A 175 -1.42 -4.32 30.39
CA ARG A 175 -1.57 -4.66 31.80
C ARG A 175 -2.32 -3.52 32.49
N PRO A 176 -3.31 -3.80 33.35
CA PRO A 176 -3.92 -2.77 34.19
C PRO A 176 -2.81 -2.11 35.00
N ARG A 177 -2.71 -0.78 34.90
CA ARG A 177 -1.79 0.05 35.68
C ARG A 177 -2.33 0.25 37.09
#